data_AF-A0A959T1C8-F1
#
_entry.id   AF-A0A959T1C8-F1
#
_cell.length_a   1.000
_cell.length_b   1.000
_cell.length_c   1.000
_cell.angle_alpha   90.00
_cell.angle_beta   90.00
_cell.angle_gamma   90.00
#
_symmetry.space_group_name_H-M   'P 1'
#
loop_
_entity.id
_entity.type
_entity.pdbx_description
1 polymer ?
#
loop_
_entity_poly.entity_id
_entity_poly.type
_entity_poly.pdbx_seq_one_letter_code
_entity_poly.pdbx_strand_id
1 'polypeptide(L)'
;EAEFLRQAKVIRRLGAATVVMCFDEQGQADTYERRIAIAERSYDLLTQKAGFAPHDIIIDANILTVATGMAEHDRYAIDFIEAVRWIKQHLPGALTSGGVSNVSFSFRGNEPVR
;
A
#
# COMPACT_ATOMS: atom_id res chain seq x y z
N GLU A 1 -2.64 6.40 -15.03
CA GLU A 1 -3.64 7.33 -14.42
C GLU A 1 -5.10 7.22 -14.91
N ALA A 2 -5.44 7.39 -16.20
CA ALA A 2 -6.85 7.46 -16.64
C ALA A 2 -7.68 6.20 -16.29
N GLU A 3 -7.07 5.02 -16.43
CA GLU A 3 -7.70 3.75 -16.07
C GLU A 3 -7.96 3.62 -14.57
N PHE A 4 -7.03 4.08 -13.72
CA PHE A 4 -7.19 4.12 -12.26
C PHE A 4 -8.42 4.96 -11.87
N LEU A 5 -8.58 6.15 -12.44
CA LEU A 5 -9.74 7.00 -12.19
C LEU A 5 -11.05 6.41 -12.74
N ARG A 6 -11.00 5.72 -13.88
CA ARG A 6 -12.16 5.02 -14.43
C ARG A 6 -12.66 3.94 -13.48
N GLN A 7 -11.76 3.08 -12.99
CA GLN A 7 -12.07 2.03 -12.03
C GLN A 7 -12.57 2.61 -10.70
N ALA A 8 -11.90 3.63 -10.17
CA ALA A 8 -12.32 4.32 -8.96
C ALA A 8 -13.76 4.84 -9.06
N LYS A 9 -14.11 5.54 -10.15
CA LYS A 9 -15.48 6.05 -10.36
C LYS A 9 -16.53 4.92 -10.39
N VAL A 10 -16.18 3.76 -10.93
CA VAL A 10 -17.07 2.58 -10.91
C VAL A 10 -17.24 2.05 -9.49
N ILE A 11 -16.14 1.86 -8.75
CA ILE A 11 -16.16 1.36 -7.36
C ILE A 11 -17.00 2.30 -6.48
N ARG A 12 -16.79 3.61 -6.60
CA ARG A 12 -17.59 4.61 -5.88
C ARG A 12 -19.07 4.53 -6.23
N ARG A 13 -19.42 4.37 -7.51
CA ARG A 13 -20.82 4.23 -7.94
C ARG A 13 -21.48 2.98 -7.33
N LEU A 14 -20.71 1.94 -7.04
CA LEU A 14 -21.17 0.74 -6.35
C LEU A 14 -21.23 0.89 -4.82
N GLY A 15 -20.74 2.01 -4.26
CA GLY A 15 -20.74 2.27 -2.82
C GLY A 15 -19.76 1.41 -2.03
N ALA A 16 -18.69 0.92 -2.65
CA ALA A 16 -17.70 0.08 -2.00
C ALA A 16 -16.45 0.89 -1.58
N ALA A 17 -15.84 0.48 -0.47
CA ALA A 17 -14.46 0.84 -0.14
C ALA A 17 -13.47 0.19 -1.10
N THR A 18 -12.23 0.69 -1.13
CA THR A 18 -11.20 0.20 -2.05
C THR A 18 -9.85 0.01 -1.37
N VAL A 19 -9.15 -1.07 -1.74
CA VAL A 19 -7.73 -1.24 -1.44
C VAL A 19 -6.91 -0.72 -2.61
N VAL A 20 -5.97 0.16 -2.32
CA VAL A 20 -5.03 0.73 -3.29
C VAL A 20 -3.64 0.22 -2.98
N MET A 21 -3.07 -0.54 -3.90
CA MET A 21 -1.69 -1.02 -3.81
C MET A 21 -0.73 0.13 -4.09
N CYS A 22 0.39 0.21 -3.36
CA CYS A 22 1.50 1.09 -3.71
C CYS A 22 2.28 0.53 -4.92
N PHE A 23 1.64 0.60 -6.09
CA PHE A 23 2.16 0.15 -7.38
C PHE A 23 1.74 1.18 -8.44
N ASP A 24 2.69 1.62 -9.26
CA ASP A 24 2.43 2.60 -10.33
C ASP A 24 3.06 2.18 -11.66
N GLU A 25 3.15 3.10 -12.61
CA GLU A 25 3.71 2.86 -13.93
C GLU A 25 5.21 2.43 -13.91
N GLN A 26 5.93 2.67 -12.82
CA GLN A 26 7.32 2.25 -12.61
C GLN A 26 7.44 0.93 -11.83
N GLY A 27 6.32 0.33 -11.45
CA GLY A 27 6.28 -0.95 -10.75
C GLY A 27 5.92 -0.84 -9.27
N GLN A 28 6.29 -1.86 -8.52
CA GLN A 28 5.99 -1.99 -7.09
C GLN A 28 6.87 -1.04 -6.27
N ALA A 29 6.28 -0.36 -5.28
CA ALA A 29 7.07 0.38 -4.29
C ALA A 29 7.69 -0.57 -3.26
N ASP A 30 9.01 -0.64 -3.27
CA ASP A 30 9.86 -1.42 -2.38
C ASP A 30 10.50 -0.54 -1.29
N THR A 31 10.90 0.69 -1.60
CA THR A 31 11.44 1.68 -0.62
C THR A 31 10.38 2.51 0.08
N TYR A 32 10.72 3.08 1.23
CA TYR A 32 9.88 4.02 1.97
C TYR A 32 9.41 5.21 1.12
N GLU A 33 10.32 5.88 0.42
CA GLU A 33 10.03 7.08 -0.37
C GLU A 33 9.05 6.78 -1.50
N ARG A 34 9.21 5.62 -2.15
CA ARG A 34 8.30 5.17 -3.21
C ARG A 34 6.91 4.87 -2.67
N ARG A 35 6.81 4.25 -1.49
CA ARG A 35 5.51 3.94 -0.86
C ARG A 35 4.74 5.22 -0.54
N ILE A 36 5.36 6.20 0.09
CA ILE A 36 4.68 7.46 0.45
C ILE A 36 4.28 8.27 -0.80
N ALA A 37 5.14 8.31 -1.82
CA ALA A 37 4.85 9.05 -3.05
C ALA A 37 3.65 8.46 -3.81
N ILE A 38 3.55 7.13 -3.91
CA ILE A 38 2.40 6.49 -4.56
C ILE A 38 1.15 6.64 -3.70
N ALA A 39 1.26 6.47 -2.37
CA ALA A 39 0.13 6.62 -1.46
C ALA A 39 -0.49 8.02 -1.53
N GLU A 40 0.34 9.07 -1.47
CA GLU A 40 -0.08 10.47 -1.58
C GLU A 40 -0.75 10.75 -2.93
N ARG A 41 -0.08 10.41 -4.03
CA ARG A 41 -0.63 10.58 -5.38
C ARG A 41 -1.97 9.87 -5.55
N SER A 42 -2.08 8.64 -5.05
CA SER A 42 -3.30 7.84 -5.13
C SER A 42 -4.44 8.46 -4.32
N TYR A 43 -4.13 8.92 -3.11
CA TYR A 43 -5.09 9.57 -2.22
C TYR A 43 -5.63 10.86 -2.85
N ASP A 44 -4.78 11.69 -3.43
CA ASP A 44 -5.19 12.92 -4.11
C ASP A 44 -6.07 12.64 -5.33
N LEU A 45 -5.68 11.66 -6.16
CA LEU A 45 -6.48 11.27 -7.32
C LEU A 45 -7.87 10.76 -6.90
N LEU A 46 -7.95 9.94 -5.86
CA LEU A 46 -9.21 9.39 -5.38
C LEU A 46 -10.12 10.43 -4.76
N THR A 47 -9.57 11.28 -3.87
CA THR A 47 -10.36 12.29 -3.17
C THR A 47 -10.75 13.45 -4.09
N GLN A 48 -9.81 13.99 -4.86
CA GLN A 48 -10.02 15.20 -5.65
C GLN A 48 -10.66 14.94 -7.02
N LYS A 49 -10.32 13.83 -7.69
CA LYS A 49 -10.79 13.56 -9.07
C LYS A 49 -11.87 12.47 -9.17
N ALA A 50 -11.88 11.49 -8.26
CA ALA A 50 -12.92 10.45 -8.22
C ALA A 50 -14.02 10.73 -7.18
N GLY A 51 -13.77 11.62 -6.22
CA GLY A 51 -14.72 12.03 -5.18
C GLY A 51 -14.96 10.95 -4.12
N PHE A 52 -13.96 10.14 -3.82
CA PHE A 52 -14.02 9.19 -2.69
C PHE A 52 -14.04 9.93 -1.37
N ALA A 53 -14.77 9.37 -0.40
CA ALA A 53 -14.57 9.75 0.99
C ALA A 53 -13.25 9.12 1.49
N PRO A 54 -12.40 9.85 2.25
CA PRO A 54 -11.12 9.33 2.71
C PRO A 54 -11.20 8.02 3.50
N HIS A 55 -12.28 7.81 4.27
CA HIS A 55 -12.49 6.60 5.09
C HIS A 55 -12.80 5.34 4.27
N ASP A 56 -13.12 5.48 2.98
CA ASP A 56 -13.30 4.36 2.06
C ASP A 56 -12.01 3.95 1.33
N ILE A 57 -10.89 4.65 1.61
CA ILE A 57 -9.59 4.41 0.99
C ILE A 57 -8.73 3.60 1.96
N ILE A 58 -8.32 2.40 1.54
CA ILE A 58 -7.40 1.53 2.28
C ILE A 58 -6.10 1.45 1.48
N ILE A 59 -5.00 2.02 1.98
CA ILE A 59 -3.69 1.93 1.33
C ILE A 59 -2.97 0.65 1.78
N ASP A 60 -2.59 -0.19 0.81
CA ASP A 60 -1.65 -1.29 1.05
C ASP A 60 -0.25 -0.82 0.63
N ALA A 61 0.62 -0.63 1.63
CA ALA A 61 1.99 -0.16 1.44
C ALA A 61 2.97 -1.27 1.05
N ASN A 62 2.49 -2.47 0.67
CA ASN A 62 3.25 -3.67 0.28
C ASN A 62 4.05 -4.28 1.44
N ILE A 63 3.49 -5.29 2.11
CA ILE A 63 4.30 -6.19 2.94
C ILE A 63 5.06 -7.14 2.02
N LEU A 64 6.40 -7.01 2.01
CA LEU A 64 7.32 -7.82 1.21
C LEU A 64 8.11 -8.79 2.09
N THR A 65 8.57 -9.87 1.47
CA THR A 65 9.37 -10.91 2.13
C THR A 65 10.72 -10.37 2.59
N VAL A 66 11.10 -10.67 3.83
CA VAL A 66 12.44 -10.37 4.38
C VAL A 66 13.26 -11.65 4.54
N ALA A 67 14.52 -11.51 4.96
CA ALA A 67 15.44 -12.64 5.21
C ALA A 67 15.61 -13.58 3.98
N THR A 68 15.62 -13.00 2.78
CA THR A 68 15.76 -13.76 1.53
C THR A 68 17.22 -14.09 1.17
N GLY A 69 18.18 -13.60 1.97
CA GLY A 69 19.61 -13.64 1.66
C GLY A 69 20.11 -12.51 0.77
N MET A 70 19.27 -11.51 0.48
CA MET A 70 19.61 -10.31 -0.32
C MET A 70 19.54 -9.07 0.59
N ALA A 71 20.63 -8.32 0.70
CA ALA A 71 20.74 -7.19 1.64
C ALA A 71 19.75 -6.06 1.31
N GLU A 72 19.36 -5.94 0.05
CA GLU A 72 18.36 -4.98 -0.43
C GLU A 72 16.99 -5.19 0.24
N HIS A 73 16.70 -6.40 0.72
CA HIS A 73 15.40 -6.76 1.29
C HIS A 73 15.32 -6.58 2.81
N ASP A 74 16.44 -6.31 3.48
CA ASP A 74 16.51 -6.25 4.94
C ASP A 74 15.64 -5.13 5.53
N ARG A 75 15.43 -4.06 4.76
CA ARG A 75 14.66 -2.90 5.19
C ARG A 75 13.17 -2.97 4.88
N TYR A 76 12.69 -3.94 4.11
CA TYR A 76 11.31 -3.93 3.61
C TYR A 76 10.23 -3.87 4.70
N ALA A 77 10.42 -4.56 5.82
CA ALA A 77 9.48 -4.53 6.94
C ALA A 77 9.53 -3.19 7.69
N ILE A 78 10.72 -2.61 7.86
CA ILE A 78 10.89 -1.30 8.50
C ILE A 78 10.25 -0.22 7.63
N ASP A 79 10.55 -0.22 6.34
CA ASP A 79 10.04 0.76 5.39
C ASP A 79 8.50 0.66 5.25
N PHE A 80 7.91 -0.52 5.39
CA PHE A 80 6.46 -0.68 5.52
C PHE A 80 5.91 0.04 6.76
N ILE A 81 6.50 -0.21 7.93
CA ILE A 81 6.05 0.38 9.20
C ILE A 81 6.16 1.91 9.17
N GLU A 82 7.27 2.43 8.65
CA GLU A 82 7.49 3.87 8.46
C GLU A 82 6.49 4.47 7.47
N ALA A 83 6.22 3.79 6.35
CA ALA A 83 5.22 4.24 5.38
C ALA A 83 3.81 4.27 5.97
N VAL A 84 3.42 3.25 6.74
CA VAL A 84 2.13 3.22 7.45
C VAL A 84 2.03 4.39 8.43
N ARG A 85 3.09 4.67 9.19
CA ARG A 85 3.13 5.82 10.10
C ARG A 85 2.95 7.14 9.35
N TRP A 86 3.66 7.32 8.24
CA TRP A 86 3.56 8.50 7.40
C TRP A 86 2.14 8.67 6.83
N ILE A 87 1.56 7.60 6.26
CA ILE A 87 0.19 7.60 5.72
C ILE A 87 -0.81 8.04 6.78
N LYS A 88 -0.71 7.50 8.00
CA LYS A 88 -1.60 7.86 9.11
C LYS A 88 -1.47 9.32 9.55
N GLN A 89 -0.31 9.92 9.39
CA GLN A 89 -0.07 11.32 9.78
C GLN A 89 -0.48 12.31 8.67
N HIS A 90 -0.34 11.94 7.41
CA HIS A 90 -0.45 12.88 6.28
C HIS A 90 -1.71 12.68 5.43
N LEU A 91 -2.33 11.49 5.44
CA LEU A 91 -3.50 11.16 4.63
C LEU A 91 -4.73 10.96 5.56
N PRO A 92 -5.37 12.05 6.03
CA PRO A 92 -6.38 11.97 7.07
C PRO A 92 -7.61 11.16 6.63
N GLY A 93 -8.00 10.22 7.49
CA GLY A 93 -9.14 9.33 7.22
C GLY A 93 -8.79 8.07 6.42
N ALA A 94 -7.65 8.05 5.71
CA ALA A 94 -7.21 6.84 5.03
C ALA A 94 -6.90 5.70 6.02
N LEU A 95 -7.27 4.49 5.62
CA LEU A 95 -6.95 3.25 6.31
C LEU A 95 -5.70 2.62 5.72
N THR A 96 -5.09 1.69 6.43
CA THR A 96 -3.90 0.98 6.00
C THR A 96 -4.11 -0.52 6.14
N SER A 97 -3.65 -1.29 5.17
CA SER A 97 -3.68 -2.75 5.17
C SER A 97 -2.33 -3.31 4.71
N GLY A 98 -2.15 -4.61 4.86
CA GLY A 98 -1.00 -5.33 4.34
C GLY A 98 -1.19 -6.84 4.46
N GLY A 99 -0.78 -7.58 3.44
CA GLY A 99 -0.75 -9.05 3.47
C GLY A 99 0.34 -9.58 4.41
N VAL A 100 0.05 -9.66 5.72
CA VAL A 100 1.04 -9.96 6.78
C VAL A 100 1.85 -11.22 6.49
N SER A 101 1.22 -12.30 6.04
CA SER A 101 1.89 -13.58 5.78
C SER A 101 2.99 -13.53 4.70
N ASN A 102 3.08 -12.45 3.91
CA ASN A 102 4.14 -12.28 2.93
C ASN A 102 5.49 -12.06 3.60
N VAL A 103 5.54 -11.42 4.77
CA VAL A 103 6.81 -11.08 5.46
C VAL A 103 7.65 -12.32 5.77
N SER A 104 6.99 -13.44 6.12
CA SER A 104 7.62 -14.67 6.59
C SER A 104 7.79 -15.75 5.50
N PHE A 105 7.64 -15.39 4.23
CA PHE A 105 7.68 -16.36 3.13
C PHE A 105 9.01 -17.14 3.04
N SER A 106 10.14 -16.52 3.41
CA SER A 106 11.46 -17.16 3.47
C SER A 106 11.53 -18.32 4.47
N PHE A 107 10.58 -18.40 5.40
CA PHE A 107 10.54 -19.41 6.48
C PHE A 107 9.45 -20.46 6.28
N ARG A 108 8.97 -20.66 5.04
CA ARG A 108 8.01 -21.73 4.74
C ARG A 108 8.51 -23.09 5.25
N GLY A 109 7.68 -23.76 6.06
CA GLY A 109 8.02 -25.02 6.72
C GLY A 109 8.60 -24.90 8.13
N ASN A 110 8.78 -23.68 8.64
CA ASN A 110 9.25 -23.40 10.01
C ASN A 110 8.18 -22.64 10.81
N GLU A 111 7.20 -23.36 11.33
CA GLU A 111 6.05 -22.80 12.06
C GLU A 111 6.42 -21.93 13.29
N PRO A 112 7.47 -22.22 14.07
CA PRO A 112 7.89 -21.32 15.16
C PRO A 112 8.28 -19.90 14.73
N VAL A 113 8.68 -19.70 13.49
CA VAL A 113 9.14 -18.41 12.95
C VAL A 113 8.05 -17.73 12.10
N ARG A 114 7.02 -18.48 11.68
CA ARG A 114 5.99 -18.03 10.74
C ARG A 114 4.76 -17.48 11.44
#